data_AF-A0A5R8N189-F1
#
_entry.id   AF-A0A5R8N189-F1
#
_cell.length_a   1.000
_cell.length_b   1.000
_cell.length_c   1.000
_cell.angle_alpha   90.00
_cell.angle_beta   90.00
_cell.angle_gamma   90.00
#
_symmetry.space_group_name_H-M   'P 1'
#
loop_
_entity.id
_entity.type
_entity.pdbx_description
1 polymer ?
#
loop_
_entity_poly.entity_id
_entity_poly.type
_entity_poly.pdbx_seq_one_letter_code
_entity_poly.pdbx_strand_id
1 'polypeptide(L)'
;MSRKAITALTLAACMLPGAALAAPASADAENDLSDCYDGTCTLTVTEPVTFPVDPRYRLSDVRVSKVHVAGMFHAVMIQSTNSGAATTLGAGTRGSINGLSVHVQRITDTDATVRFEG
;
A
#
# COMPACT_ATOMS: atom_id res chain seq x y z
N MET A 1 -45.82 53.09 10.99
CA MET A 1 -45.94 53.08 12.46
C MET A 1 -44.99 51.97 12.93
N SER A 2 -43.73 52.24 13.34
CA SER A 2 -43.27 52.71 14.66
C SER A 2 -43.75 51.75 15.79
N ARG A 3 -42.98 51.19 16.73
CA ARG A 3 -41.70 51.52 17.42
C ARG A 3 -41.12 50.22 18.06
N LYS A 4 -39.81 49.95 17.98
CA LYS A 4 -38.71 50.11 18.99
C LYS A 4 -38.74 49.21 20.24
N ALA A 5 -37.63 48.46 20.43
CA ALA A 5 -36.80 48.26 21.66
C ALA A 5 -36.09 46.88 21.53
N ILE A 6 -34.78 46.75 21.28
CA ILE A 6 -33.54 47.05 22.06
C ILE A 6 -33.43 46.24 23.35
N THR A 7 -32.21 45.70 23.57
CA THR A 7 -31.61 45.04 24.76
C THR A 7 -31.86 43.53 24.86
N ALA A 8 -30.88 42.63 25.01
CA ALA A 8 -29.56 42.77 25.63
C ALA A 8 -28.51 41.78 25.06
N LEU A 9 -27.25 42.23 25.06
CA LEU A 9 -26.04 41.44 24.92
C LEU A 9 -25.97 40.36 26.01
N THR A 10 -25.72 39.12 25.63
CA THR A 10 -24.98 38.17 26.47
C THR A 10 -23.83 37.62 25.64
N LEU A 11 -22.63 38.18 25.87
CA LEU A 11 -21.36 37.56 25.48
C LEU A 11 -21.24 36.25 26.26
N ALA A 12 -21.48 35.12 25.60
CA ALA A 12 -20.96 33.84 26.05
C ALA A 12 -19.72 33.54 25.21
N ALA A 13 -18.56 33.97 25.70
CA ALA A 13 -17.26 33.56 25.19
C ALA A 13 -17.03 32.09 25.57
N CYS A 14 -17.62 31.17 24.80
CA CYS A 14 -17.17 29.79 24.81
C CYS A 14 -15.85 29.76 24.05
N MET A 15 -14.74 29.76 24.81
CA MET A 15 -13.44 29.36 24.29
C MET A 15 -13.59 27.93 23.76
N LEU A 16 -13.81 27.80 22.46
CA LEU A 16 -13.62 26.55 21.76
C LEU A 16 -12.12 26.26 21.85
N PRO A 17 -11.68 25.14 22.44
CA PRO A 17 -10.33 24.68 22.17
C PRO A 17 -10.26 24.53 20.66
N GLY A 18 -9.34 25.27 20.03
CA GLY A 18 -9.08 25.14 18.61
C GLY A 18 -8.86 23.66 18.36
N ALA A 19 -9.83 23.02 17.71
CA ALA A 19 -9.59 21.78 17.03
C ALA A 19 -8.56 22.17 15.96
N ALA A 20 -7.29 22.01 16.30
CA ALA A 20 -6.24 21.89 15.33
C ALA A 20 -6.81 20.92 14.31
N LEU A 21 -7.12 21.45 13.12
CA LEU A 21 -7.30 20.64 11.94
C LEU A 21 -6.02 19.83 11.91
N ALA A 22 -6.10 18.59 12.38
CA ALA A 22 -5.07 17.61 12.13
C ALA A 22 -4.97 17.64 10.62
N ALA A 23 -3.91 18.29 10.13
CA ALA A 23 -3.48 18.10 8.75
C ALA A 23 -3.53 16.59 8.54
N PRO A 24 -4.07 16.10 7.41
CA PRO A 24 -3.90 14.68 7.12
C PRO A 24 -2.40 14.46 7.28
N ALA A 25 -2.04 13.62 8.26
CA ALA A 25 -0.70 13.11 8.30
C ALA A 25 -0.56 12.49 6.92
N SER A 26 0.24 13.13 6.07
CA SER A 26 0.93 12.44 5.01
C SER A 26 1.82 11.45 5.74
N ALA A 27 1.21 10.40 6.27
CA ALA A 27 1.82 9.10 6.28
C ALA A 27 2.19 8.92 4.81
N ASP A 28 3.44 9.23 4.51
CA ASP A 28 4.26 8.26 3.80
C ASP A 28 3.82 6.92 4.36
N ALA A 29 2.84 6.30 3.68
CA ALA A 29 2.37 4.99 4.04
C ALA A 29 3.55 4.12 3.63
N GLU A 30 4.59 4.10 4.48
CA GLU A 30 5.49 2.98 4.64
C GLU A 30 4.52 1.82 4.75
N ASN A 31 4.33 1.17 3.62
CA ASN A 31 3.51 0.01 3.47
C ASN A 31 4.02 -0.93 4.55
N ASP A 32 3.26 -1.15 5.62
CA ASP A 32 3.77 -1.83 6.81
C ASP A 32 3.98 -3.30 6.42
N LEU A 33 5.14 -3.59 5.82
CA LEU A 33 5.40 -4.87 5.15
C LEU A 33 5.45 -6.03 6.14
N SER A 34 5.43 -5.72 7.44
CA SER A 34 5.16 -6.65 8.54
C SER A 34 3.88 -7.46 8.28
N ASP A 35 2.85 -6.84 7.71
CA ASP A 35 1.58 -7.49 7.37
C ASP A 35 1.74 -8.53 6.25
N CYS A 36 2.83 -8.49 5.48
CA CYS A 36 3.12 -9.47 4.45
C CYS A 36 3.82 -10.72 4.95
N TYR A 37 4.21 -10.79 6.24
CA TYR A 37 5.00 -11.90 6.76
C TYR A 37 4.28 -13.25 6.60
N ASP A 38 2.97 -13.30 6.89
CA ASP A 38 2.17 -14.51 6.74
C ASP A 38 1.88 -14.87 5.27
N GLY A 39 2.24 -13.99 4.33
CA GLY A 39 1.97 -14.11 2.90
C GLY A 39 0.59 -13.58 2.49
N THR A 40 -0.10 -12.80 3.32
CA THR A 40 -1.41 -12.21 3.01
C THR A 40 -1.35 -10.70 3.11
N CYS A 41 -1.11 -10.03 1.98
CA CYS A 41 -1.10 -8.58 1.94
C CYS A 41 -1.39 -8.05 0.54
N THR A 42 -1.67 -6.75 0.42
CA THR A 42 -1.76 -6.07 -0.88
C THR A 42 -0.75 -4.95 -0.93
N LEU A 43 0.08 -4.94 -1.97
CA LEU A 43 1.14 -3.98 -2.18
C LEU A 43 0.84 -3.12 -3.41
N THR A 44 1.14 -1.83 -3.30
CA THR A 44 1.34 -0.96 -4.46
C THR A 44 2.83 -0.76 -4.64
N VAL A 45 3.36 -1.24 -5.76
CA VAL A 45 4.78 -1.26 -6.09
C VAL A 45 5.08 -0.11 -7.05
N THR A 46 5.57 1.00 -6.54
CA THR A 46 6.16 2.11 -7.31
C THR A 46 7.67 1.94 -7.44
N GLU A 47 8.31 1.45 -6.38
CA GLU A 47 9.74 1.14 -6.31
C GLU A 47 9.94 -0.32 -5.86
N PRO A 48 11.13 -0.92 -6.11
CA PRO A 48 11.41 -2.27 -5.63
C PRO A 48 11.33 -2.35 -4.10
N VAL A 49 10.48 -3.26 -3.60
CA VAL A 49 10.30 -3.51 -2.16
C VAL A 49 10.85 -4.88 -1.79
N THR A 50 11.38 -5.02 -0.59
CA THR A 50 11.85 -6.31 -0.04
C THR A 50 11.31 -6.48 1.36
N PHE A 51 10.79 -7.67 1.67
CA PHE A 51 10.23 -7.97 2.98
C PHE A 51 10.42 -9.44 3.35
N PRO A 52 10.51 -9.75 4.65
CA PRO A 52 10.58 -11.12 5.13
C PRO A 52 9.23 -11.81 4.96
N VAL A 53 9.26 -13.13 4.77
CA VAL A 53 8.07 -13.98 4.75
C VAL A 53 8.25 -15.17 5.67
N ASP A 54 7.14 -15.80 6.08
CA ASP A 54 7.16 -16.95 6.96
C ASP A 54 8.06 -18.07 6.40
N PRO A 55 8.91 -18.70 7.25
CA PRO A 55 9.79 -19.79 6.85
C PRO A 55 9.12 -20.95 6.14
N ARG A 56 7.80 -21.14 6.29
CA ARG A 56 7.00 -22.15 5.57
C ARG A 56 7.16 -22.05 4.05
N TYR A 57 7.41 -20.85 3.52
CA TYR A 57 7.63 -20.61 2.10
C TYR A 57 9.06 -20.89 1.64
N ARG A 58 10.03 -21.07 2.54
CA ARG A 58 11.44 -21.33 2.18
C ARG A 58 12.07 -20.25 1.28
N LEU A 59 11.63 -18.99 1.41
CA LEU A 59 12.13 -17.85 0.62
C LEU A 59 13.03 -16.92 1.44
N SER A 60 12.90 -16.94 2.78
CA SER A 60 13.45 -15.97 3.73
C SER A 60 12.93 -14.56 3.51
N ASP A 61 13.34 -13.91 2.41
CA ASP A 61 12.81 -12.62 1.97
C ASP A 61 12.35 -12.69 0.52
N VAL A 62 11.34 -11.89 0.23
CA VAL A 62 10.78 -11.69 -1.10
C VAL A 62 11.05 -10.26 -1.52
N ARG A 63 11.63 -10.11 -2.71
CA ARG A 63 11.74 -8.84 -3.41
C ARG A 63 10.73 -8.78 -4.53
N VAL A 64 9.99 -7.68 -4.59
CA VAL A 64 8.97 -7.42 -5.62
C VAL A 64 9.37 -6.15 -6.36
N SER A 65 9.37 -6.20 -7.68
CA SER A 65 9.73 -5.07 -8.53
C SER A 65 8.94 -5.05 -9.82
N LYS A 66 8.76 -3.85 -10.39
CA LYS A 66 8.30 -3.71 -11.77
C LYS A 66 9.47 -3.93 -12.73
N VAL A 67 9.21 -4.65 -13.81
CA VAL A 67 10.17 -4.91 -14.88
C VAL A 67 9.54 -4.68 -16.24
N HIS A 68 10.37 -4.35 -17.24
CA HIS A 68 9.94 -4.23 -18.63
C HIS A 68 10.47 -5.42 -19.42
N VAL A 69 9.58 -6.29 -19.88
CA VAL A 69 9.96 -7.55 -20.51
C VAL A 69 10.07 -7.36 -22.01
N ALA A 70 11.24 -7.70 -22.56
CA ALA A 70 11.53 -7.65 -23.99
C ALA A 70 11.24 -6.29 -24.67
N GLY A 71 11.23 -5.19 -23.90
CA GLY A 71 10.90 -3.87 -24.44
C GLY A 71 9.42 -3.65 -24.76
N MET A 72 8.54 -4.63 -24.49
CA MET A 72 7.19 -4.65 -25.04
C MET A 72 6.08 -4.46 -24.00
N PHE A 73 6.23 -5.02 -22.80
CA PHE A 73 5.19 -4.94 -21.78
C PHE A 73 5.74 -4.91 -20.36
N HIS A 74 4.97 -4.28 -19.47
CA HIS A 74 5.27 -4.24 -18.05
C HIS A 74 4.86 -5.55 -17.37
N ALA A 75 5.69 -6.00 -16.44
CA ALA A 75 5.44 -7.15 -15.59
C ALA A 75 5.91 -6.86 -14.16
N VAL A 76 5.50 -7.70 -13.24
CA VAL A 76 6.02 -7.74 -11.86
C VAL A 76 6.93 -8.95 -11.74
N MET A 77 8.16 -8.73 -11.29
CA MET A 77 9.09 -9.77 -10.91
C MET A 77 9.03 -9.97 -9.39
N ILE A 78 8.90 -11.22 -8.99
CA ILE A 78 8.89 -11.65 -7.59
C ILE A 78 10.02 -12.64 -7.45
N GLN A 79 10.98 -12.33 -6.58
CA GLN A 79 12.19 -13.11 -6.43
C GLN A 79 12.54 -13.30 -4.97
N SER A 80 13.02 -14.49 -4.63
CA SER A 80 13.69 -14.73 -3.36
C SER A 80 15.06 -14.09 -3.37
N THR A 81 15.45 -13.48 -2.25
CA THR A 81 16.82 -12.98 -2.05
C THR A 81 17.81 -14.11 -1.76
N ASN A 82 17.33 -15.27 -1.27
CA ASN A 82 18.17 -16.34 -0.75
C ASN A 82 18.13 -17.63 -1.58
N SER A 83 16.96 -18.06 -2.07
CA SER A 83 16.80 -19.37 -2.74
C SER A 83 17.04 -19.36 -4.24
N GLY A 84 17.19 -18.17 -4.85
CA GLY A 84 17.27 -18.00 -6.30
C GLY A 84 15.94 -18.25 -7.04
N ALA A 85 14.87 -18.64 -6.34
CA ALA A 85 13.54 -18.76 -6.93
C ALA A 85 13.04 -17.40 -7.41
N ALA A 86 12.45 -17.36 -8.61
CA ALA A 86 11.85 -16.16 -9.17
C ALA A 86 10.69 -16.51 -10.10
N THR A 87 9.75 -15.57 -10.22
CA THR A 87 8.65 -15.63 -11.19
C THR A 87 8.34 -14.23 -11.70
N THR A 88 7.86 -14.14 -12.93
CA THR A 88 7.49 -12.88 -13.59
C THR A 88 6.05 -12.98 -14.08
N LEU A 89 5.22 -12.03 -13.66
CA LEU A 89 3.78 -12.07 -13.86
C LEU A 89 3.29 -10.77 -14.51
N GLY A 90 2.47 -10.90 -15.54
CA GLY A 90 1.77 -9.77 -16.18
C GLY A 90 0.52 -9.34 -15.41
N ALA A 91 -0.12 -8.27 -15.86
CA ALA A 91 -1.36 -7.79 -15.26
C ALA A 91 -2.50 -8.84 -15.38
N GLY A 92 -3.28 -8.99 -14.31
CA GLY A 92 -4.41 -9.92 -14.21
C GLY A 92 -4.03 -11.38 -14.01
N THR A 93 -2.73 -11.72 -13.90
CA THR A 93 -2.29 -13.11 -13.79
C THR A 93 -2.05 -13.52 -12.35
N ARG A 94 -2.24 -14.82 -12.10
CA ARG A 94 -1.90 -15.48 -10.84
C ARG A 94 -0.68 -16.37 -11.02
N GLY A 95 0.07 -16.53 -9.95
CA GLY A 95 1.20 -17.46 -9.88
C GLY A 95 1.48 -17.87 -8.45
N SER A 96 2.54 -18.64 -8.27
CA SER A 96 3.02 -19.04 -6.96
C SER A 96 4.53 -19.19 -6.97
N ILE A 97 5.17 -18.90 -5.84
CA ILE A 97 6.60 -19.12 -5.63
C ILE A 97 6.79 -19.84 -4.28
N ASN A 98 7.28 -21.08 -4.31
CA ASN A 98 7.39 -21.95 -3.14
C ASN A 98 6.14 -21.98 -2.23
N GLY A 99 4.95 -22.01 -2.83
CA GLY A 99 3.67 -22.04 -2.11
C GLY A 99 3.10 -20.67 -1.73
N LEU A 100 3.86 -19.58 -1.87
CA LEU A 100 3.33 -18.22 -1.73
C LEU A 100 2.52 -17.85 -2.97
N SER A 101 1.20 -17.79 -2.83
CA SER A 101 0.29 -17.41 -3.92
C SER A 101 0.30 -15.91 -4.15
N VAL A 102 0.26 -15.52 -5.42
CA VAL A 102 0.31 -14.12 -5.83
C VAL A 102 -0.65 -13.86 -6.99
N HIS A 103 -1.30 -12.70 -6.95
CA HIS A 103 -2.15 -12.18 -8.00
C HIS A 103 -1.73 -10.74 -8.33
N VAL A 104 -1.27 -10.52 -9.56
CA VAL A 104 -0.98 -9.18 -10.04
C VAL A 104 -2.28 -8.57 -10.56
N GLN A 105 -2.88 -7.68 -9.79
CA GLN A 105 -4.20 -7.13 -10.10
C GLN A 105 -4.14 -6.12 -11.25
N ARG A 106 -3.12 -5.26 -11.25
CA ARG A 106 -2.93 -4.21 -12.24
C ARG A 106 -1.45 -3.89 -12.38
N ILE A 107 -1.05 -3.51 -13.59
CA ILE A 107 0.22 -2.85 -13.85
C ILE A 107 -0.07 -1.61 -14.69
N THR A 108 0.49 -0.48 -14.29
CA THR A 108 0.46 0.79 -15.02
C THR A 108 1.88 1.19 -15.42
N ASP A 109 2.05 2.33 -16.07
CA ASP A 109 3.39 2.87 -16.34
C ASP A 109 4.13 3.23 -15.04
N THR A 110 3.40 3.71 -14.02
CA THR A 110 3.98 4.24 -12.77
C THR A 110 4.04 3.21 -11.63
N ASP A 111 3.02 2.38 -11.48
CA ASP A 111 2.87 1.45 -10.35
C ASP A 111 2.37 0.06 -10.79
N ALA A 112 2.31 -0.85 -9.83
CA ALA A 112 1.66 -2.15 -9.96
C ALA A 112 0.98 -2.52 -8.64
N THR A 113 -0.21 -3.10 -8.70
CA THR A 113 -0.91 -3.60 -7.51
C THR A 113 -0.80 -5.12 -7.47
N VAL A 114 -0.22 -5.64 -6.39
CA VAL A 114 0.06 -7.07 -6.19
C VAL A 114 -0.64 -7.54 -4.92
N ARG A 115 -1.36 -8.65 -4.98
CA ARG A 115 -1.99 -9.27 -3.82
C ARG A 115 -1.35 -10.63 -3.56
N PHE A 116 -0.95 -10.86 -2.31
CA PHE A 116 -0.50 -12.15 -1.81
C PHE A 116 -1.65 -12.84 -1.05
N GLU A 117 -1.76 -14.16 -1.19
CA GLU A 117 -2.87 -14.99 -0.71
C GLU A 117 -2.32 -16.29 -0.09
N GLY A 118 -1.49 -16.14 0.96
CA GLY A 118 -0.67 -17.19 1.59
C GLY A 118 -1.38 -18.42 2.14
#